data_AF-A0A9W7Z669-F1
#
_entry.id   AF-A0A9W7Z669-F1
#
_cell.length_a   1.000
_cell.length_b   1.000
_cell.length_c   1.000
_cell.angle_alpha   90.00
_cell.angle_beta   90.00
_cell.angle_gamma   90.00
#
_symmetry.space_group_name_H-M   'P 1'
#
loop_
_entity.id
_entity.type
_entity.pdbx_description
1 polymer ?
#
loop_
_entity_poly.entity_id
_entity_poly.type
_entity_poly.pdbx_seq_one_letter_code
_entity_poly.pdbx_strand_id
1 'polypeptide(L)'
;MASMASALSAQLAARQIAEFKALASETAKTSVNMQALLHPISSKEEDLGPYNLELSTLIPPLTMLLMTLCVLVPLMMLKFGAYPLYKQANHIQVFTSAALIVFGLCVIFSLFGALVFLAFKGPNYNTQLQGLPINGGRFFKIWMSYLLTLLPTMLWLKSLSLVVPTTYAAVPSVMTIIPNVCSAIVALELCPPFFKWFQAMPFFQGCMLTRYVVSGAHNRLGENLGVLFGELAFSLLLLFACTALHQRNVCLGVVNFMGNYNITWSDTAVGKRKPVQQPAPTTDRILESGDQPQRVSFSSEAVPITDEYTTAQDTMRNRTLAI
;
A
#
# COMPACT_ATOMS: atom_id res chain seq x y z
N MET A 1 40.48 -19.09 -12.91
CA MET A 1 39.73 -19.03 -11.64
C MET A 1 38.34 -19.65 -11.76
N ALA A 2 37.55 -19.37 -12.82
CA ALA A 2 36.22 -19.97 -13.02
C ALA A 2 36.19 -21.51 -13.02
N SER A 3 37.20 -22.19 -13.61
CA SER A 3 37.27 -23.67 -13.61
C SER A 3 37.56 -24.29 -12.24
N MET A 4 38.16 -23.52 -11.34
CA MET A 4 38.50 -23.97 -10.00
C MET A 4 37.28 -23.82 -9.07
N ALA A 5 36.50 -22.75 -9.27
CA ALA A 5 35.23 -22.53 -8.55
C ALA A 5 34.18 -23.59 -8.91
N SER A 6 34.08 -23.99 -10.19
CA SER A 6 33.14 -25.05 -10.60
C SER A 6 33.54 -26.44 -10.10
N ALA A 7 34.84 -26.74 -10.04
CA ALA A 7 35.31 -27.99 -9.44
C ALA A 7 35.03 -28.05 -7.93
N LEU A 8 35.18 -26.93 -7.22
CA LEU A 8 34.99 -26.85 -5.78
C LEU A 8 33.50 -26.89 -5.40
N SER A 9 32.62 -26.24 -6.19
CA SER A 9 31.17 -26.34 -6.01
C SER A 9 30.65 -27.75 -6.27
N ALA A 10 31.15 -28.43 -7.31
CA ALA A 10 30.82 -29.83 -7.59
C ALA A 10 31.27 -30.77 -6.46
N GLN A 11 32.46 -30.52 -5.89
CA GLN A 11 32.99 -31.32 -4.79
C GLN A 11 32.22 -31.09 -3.48
N LEU A 12 31.80 -29.84 -3.19
CA LEU A 12 30.93 -29.52 -2.05
C LEU A 12 29.54 -30.12 -2.22
N ALA A 13 28.94 -30.06 -3.41
CA ALA A 13 27.67 -30.69 -3.71
C ALA A 13 27.73 -32.21 -3.51
N ALA A 14 28.78 -32.87 -4.01
CA ALA A 14 29.01 -34.30 -3.81
C ALA A 14 29.15 -34.68 -2.33
N ARG A 15 29.83 -33.83 -1.53
CA ARG A 15 30.03 -34.05 -0.10
C ARG A 15 28.75 -33.88 0.71
N GLN A 16 27.95 -32.86 0.40
CA GLN A 16 26.63 -32.69 1.01
C GLN A 16 25.70 -33.84 0.65
N ILE A 17 25.70 -34.32 -0.59
CA ILE A 17 24.92 -35.51 -0.99
C ILE A 17 25.33 -36.75 -0.18
N ALA A 18 26.63 -36.93 0.09
CA ALA A 18 27.13 -38.06 0.89
C ALA A 18 26.73 -37.95 2.37
N GLU A 19 26.87 -36.77 2.98
CA GLU A 19 26.44 -36.52 4.37
C GLU A 19 24.92 -36.67 4.53
N PHE A 20 24.12 -36.17 3.57
CA PHE A 20 22.67 -36.33 3.59
C PHE A 20 22.23 -37.78 3.35
N LYS A 21 22.94 -38.54 2.50
CA LYS A 21 22.70 -40.00 2.37
C LYS A 21 22.98 -40.76 3.66
N ALA A 22 23.95 -40.30 4.46
CA ALA A 22 24.28 -40.90 5.75
C ALA A 22 23.25 -40.52 6.84
N LEU A 23 22.64 -39.34 6.76
CA LEU A 23 21.63 -38.83 7.70
C LEU A 23 20.18 -39.24 7.36
N ALA A 24 19.92 -39.63 6.10
CA ALA A 24 18.58 -40.01 5.64
C ALA A 24 18.20 -41.42 6.14
N SER A 25 17.55 -41.45 7.31
CA SER A 25 16.64 -42.54 7.72
C SER A 25 15.73 -42.95 6.55
N GLU A 26 15.42 -44.24 6.40
CA GLU A 26 14.68 -44.83 5.26
C GLU A 26 13.39 -44.07 4.88
N THR A 27 12.77 -43.37 5.82
CA THR A 27 11.57 -42.54 5.61
C THR A 27 11.80 -41.29 4.75
N ALA A 28 13.03 -40.77 4.65
CA ALA A 28 13.34 -39.58 3.86
C ALA A 28 13.47 -39.90 2.35
N LYS A 29 13.89 -41.14 2.01
CA LYS A 29 14.16 -41.60 0.62
C LYS A 29 12.94 -41.57 -0.29
N THR A 30 11.74 -41.57 0.26
CA THR A 30 10.46 -41.49 -0.48
C THR A 30 9.96 -40.06 -0.67
N SER A 31 10.61 -39.03 -0.12
CA SER A 31 10.21 -37.65 -0.39
C SER A 31 10.66 -37.23 -1.80
N VAL A 32 9.69 -36.96 -2.66
CA VAL A 32 9.80 -36.50 -4.06
C VAL A 32 10.80 -35.33 -4.24
N ASN A 33 11.11 -34.61 -3.17
CA ASN A 33 12.10 -33.53 -3.14
C ASN A 33 13.55 -33.98 -3.40
N MET A 34 13.93 -35.23 -3.08
CA MET A 34 15.31 -35.69 -3.30
C MET A 34 15.62 -35.94 -4.78
N GLN A 35 14.64 -36.40 -5.55
CA GLN A 35 14.80 -36.64 -6.98
C GLN A 35 14.88 -35.32 -7.76
N ALA A 36 14.18 -34.29 -7.29
CA ALA A 36 14.27 -32.93 -7.84
C ALA A 36 15.63 -32.25 -7.57
N LEU A 37 16.29 -32.59 -6.45
CA LEU A 37 17.63 -32.10 -6.13
C LEU A 37 18.73 -32.77 -6.97
N LEU A 38 18.56 -34.07 -7.26
CA LEU A 38 19.54 -34.89 -8.00
C LEU A 38 19.40 -34.78 -9.53
N HIS A 39 18.21 -34.46 -10.01
CA HIS A 39 17.92 -34.27 -11.43
C HIS A 39 17.20 -32.93 -11.66
N PRO A 40 17.90 -31.79 -11.59
CA PRO A 40 17.30 -30.52 -11.98
C PRO A 40 16.88 -30.61 -13.46
N ILE A 41 15.58 -30.49 -13.73
CA ILE A 41 14.98 -30.62 -15.07
C ILE A 41 15.56 -29.60 -16.07
N SER A 42 16.06 -28.47 -15.57
CA SER A 42 16.89 -27.52 -16.30
C SER A 42 17.54 -26.59 -15.28
N SER A 43 18.87 -26.48 -15.29
CA SER A 43 19.61 -25.51 -14.49
C SER A 43 20.42 -24.62 -15.43
N LYS A 44 20.22 -23.31 -15.34
CA LYS A 44 21.11 -22.33 -15.95
C LYS A 44 22.03 -21.83 -14.87
N GLU A 45 23.29 -22.23 -14.91
CA GLU A 45 24.33 -21.66 -14.06
C GLU A 45 24.66 -20.27 -14.61
N GLU A 46 24.00 -19.24 -14.09
CA GLU A 46 24.48 -17.87 -14.22
C GLU A 46 25.35 -17.58 -13.00
N ASP A 47 26.62 -17.24 -13.26
CA ASP A 47 27.55 -16.78 -12.22
C ASP A 47 27.05 -15.44 -11.68
N LEU A 48 26.24 -15.55 -10.64
CA LEU A 48 25.82 -14.45 -9.80
C LEU A 48 27.06 -14.05 -8.98
N GLY A 49 28.01 -13.34 -9.63
CA GLY A 49 29.25 -12.84 -9.00
C GLY A 49 28.97 -12.19 -7.64
N PRO A 50 29.95 -12.09 -6.73
CA PRO A 50 29.79 -12.05 -5.27
C PRO A 50 28.66 -11.13 -4.84
N TYR A 51 27.44 -11.67 -4.83
CA TYR A 51 26.31 -10.97 -4.30
C TYR A 51 26.56 -10.98 -2.80
N ASN A 52 26.48 -9.81 -2.17
CA ASN A 52 26.03 -9.74 -0.79
C ASN A 52 24.56 -10.23 -0.77
N LEU A 53 24.37 -11.54 -1.00
CA LEU A 53 23.08 -12.23 -1.23
C LEU A 53 22.12 -11.99 -0.07
N GLU A 54 22.69 -11.79 1.12
CA GLU A 54 21.96 -11.56 2.35
C GLU A 54 21.04 -10.33 2.24
N LEU A 55 21.49 -9.21 1.67
CA LEU A 55 20.65 -8.02 1.54
C LEU A 55 19.71 -8.06 0.32
N SER A 56 20.10 -8.74 -0.77
CA SER A 56 19.32 -8.75 -2.01
C SER A 56 17.90 -9.30 -1.82
N THR A 57 17.74 -10.28 -0.94
CA THR A 57 16.44 -10.89 -0.63
C THR A 57 15.54 -10.01 0.24
N LEU A 58 16.14 -9.13 1.05
CA LEU A 58 15.49 -8.20 1.99
C LEU A 58 15.11 -6.85 1.34
N ILE A 59 15.79 -6.44 0.27
CA ILE A 59 15.54 -5.15 -0.38
C ILE A 59 14.10 -5.03 -0.93
N PRO A 60 13.56 -6.00 -1.71
CA PRO A 60 12.19 -5.90 -2.21
C PRO A 60 11.12 -5.75 -1.12
N PRO A 61 11.07 -6.63 -0.08
CA PRO A 61 10.05 -6.48 0.97
C PRO A 61 10.21 -5.20 1.78
N LEU A 62 11.44 -4.75 2.06
CA LEU A 62 11.68 -3.49 2.76
C LEU A 62 11.22 -2.29 1.94
N THR A 63 11.49 -2.29 0.64
CA THR A 63 11.04 -1.23 -0.27
C THR A 63 9.51 -1.18 -0.33
N MET A 64 8.86 -2.33 -0.48
CA MET A 64 7.39 -2.43 -0.49
C MET A 64 6.75 -1.98 0.82
N LEU A 65 7.36 -2.33 1.96
CA LEU A 65 6.95 -1.88 3.28
C LEU A 65 7.05 -0.35 3.40
N LEU A 66 8.19 0.22 3.03
CA LEU A 66 8.41 1.67 3.11
C LEU A 66 7.40 2.42 2.23
N MET A 67 7.19 1.98 0.99
CA MET A 67 6.19 2.60 0.09
C MET A 67 4.77 2.49 0.66
N THR A 68 4.43 1.34 1.24
CA THR A 68 3.15 1.13 1.93
C THR A 68 2.95 2.11 3.07
N LEU A 69 3.96 2.31 3.92
CA LEU A 69 3.90 3.28 5.02
C LEU A 69 3.76 4.72 4.51
N CYS A 70 4.47 5.07 3.43
CA CYS A 70 4.37 6.39 2.83
C CYS A 70 2.99 6.67 2.21
N VAL A 71 2.31 5.67 1.63
CA VAL A 71 0.93 5.82 1.13
C VAL A 71 -0.08 5.81 2.27
N LEU A 72 0.20 5.11 3.37
CA LEU A 72 -0.71 5.02 4.51
C LEU A 72 -1.02 6.39 5.13
N VAL A 73 -0.02 7.25 5.28
CA VAL A 73 -0.18 8.59 5.87
C VAL A 73 -1.22 9.44 5.13
N PRO A 74 -1.10 9.69 3.81
CA PRO A 74 -2.10 10.46 3.07
C PRO A 74 -3.46 9.76 3.02
N LEU A 75 -3.53 8.42 3.06
CA LEU A 75 -4.82 7.72 3.17
C LEU A 75 -5.54 8.00 4.49
N MET A 76 -4.80 8.10 5.59
CA MET A 76 -5.36 8.48 6.89
C MET A 76 -5.80 9.94 6.90
N MET A 77 -5.01 10.85 6.31
CA MET A 77 -5.42 12.25 6.16
C MET A 77 -6.71 12.38 5.34
N LEU A 78 -6.82 11.61 4.24
CA LEU A 78 -8.01 11.59 3.41
C LEU A 78 -9.25 11.09 4.16
N LYS A 79 -9.09 10.16 5.12
CA LYS A 79 -10.20 9.68 5.95
C LYS A 79 -10.79 10.82 6.81
N PHE A 80 -9.95 11.65 7.42
CA PHE A 80 -10.42 12.76 8.26
C PHE A 80 -11.10 13.89 7.47
N GLY A 81 -10.69 14.10 6.21
CA GLY A 81 -11.26 15.13 5.33
C GLY A 81 -12.48 14.70 4.51
N ALA A 82 -12.84 13.42 4.51
CA ALA A 82 -13.83 12.89 3.55
C ALA A 82 -15.29 13.12 3.93
N TYR A 83 -15.61 13.45 5.18
CA TYR A 83 -17.00 13.62 5.64
C TYR A 83 -17.84 14.60 4.79
N PRO A 84 -17.39 15.84 4.49
CA PRO A 84 -18.17 16.75 3.66
C PRO A 84 -18.43 16.20 2.25
N LEU A 85 -17.48 15.42 1.70
CA LEU A 85 -17.63 14.79 0.38
C LEU A 85 -18.75 13.74 0.39
N TYR A 86 -18.85 12.92 1.43
CA TYR A 86 -19.92 11.92 1.57
C TYR A 86 -21.31 12.52 1.71
N LYS A 87 -21.42 13.74 2.24
CA LYS A 87 -22.72 14.41 2.42
C LYS A 87 -23.25 15.02 1.12
N GLN A 88 -22.37 15.52 0.26
CA GLN A 88 -22.75 16.30 -0.93
C GLN A 88 -22.74 15.47 -2.22
N ALA A 89 -21.88 14.45 -2.32
CA ALA A 89 -21.64 13.76 -3.58
C ALA A 89 -22.39 12.43 -3.71
N ASN A 90 -22.62 12.04 -4.97
CA ASN A 90 -23.18 10.73 -5.31
C ASN A 90 -22.18 9.61 -4.97
N HIS A 91 -22.68 8.43 -4.58
CA HIS A 91 -21.85 7.27 -4.20
C HIS A 91 -20.83 6.86 -5.25
N ILE A 92 -21.22 6.90 -6.53
CA ILE A 92 -20.30 6.59 -7.63
C ILE A 92 -19.16 7.61 -7.71
N GLN A 93 -19.44 8.90 -7.48
CA GLN A 93 -18.41 9.95 -7.52
C GLN A 93 -17.44 9.84 -6.34
N VAL A 94 -17.95 9.51 -5.14
CA VAL A 94 -17.10 9.30 -3.96
C VAL A 94 -16.22 8.06 -4.14
N PHE A 95 -16.78 6.97 -4.67
CA PHE A 95 -16.01 5.76 -5.00
C PHE A 95 -14.92 6.05 -6.03
N THR A 96 -15.27 6.67 -7.16
CA THR A 96 -14.33 6.95 -8.24
C THR A 96 -13.23 7.91 -7.80
N SER A 97 -13.55 8.96 -7.04
CA SER A 97 -12.55 9.89 -6.51
C SER A 97 -11.61 9.21 -5.50
N ALA A 98 -12.14 8.38 -4.60
CA ALA A 98 -11.32 7.62 -3.66
C ALA A 98 -10.38 6.64 -4.38
N ALA A 99 -10.88 5.88 -5.37
CA ALA A 99 -10.08 4.95 -6.16
C ALA A 99 -9.00 5.67 -6.98
N LEU A 100 -9.33 6.82 -7.59
CA LEU A 100 -8.39 7.62 -8.38
C LEU A 100 -7.28 8.22 -7.51
N ILE A 101 -7.62 8.75 -6.33
CA ILE A 101 -6.61 9.28 -5.39
C ILE A 101 -5.67 8.16 -4.92
N VAL A 102 -6.20 7.00 -4.53
CA VAL A 102 -5.39 5.84 -4.14
C VAL A 102 -4.48 5.41 -5.29
N PHE A 103 -5.02 5.32 -6.51
CA PHE A 103 -4.25 4.97 -7.71
C PHE A 103 -3.12 5.97 -7.98
N GLY A 104 -3.41 7.28 -7.94
CA GLY A 104 -2.41 8.33 -8.13
C GLY A 104 -1.28 8.28 -7.11
N LEU A 105 -1.61 8.10 -5.83
CA LEU A 105 -0.62 7.91 -4.77
C LEU A 105 0.24 6.65 -5.03
N CYS A 106 -0.39 5.53 -5.38
CA CYS A 106 0.33 4.30 -5.68
C CYS A 106 1.26 4.45 -6.89
N VAL A 107 0.85 5.17 -7.94
CA VAL A 107 1.70 5.46 -9.11
C VAL A 107 2.94 6.26 -8.70
N ILE A 108 2.77 7.34 -7.92
CA ILE A 108 3.88 8.18 -7.48
C ILE A 108 4.86 7.41 -6.59
N PHE A 109 4.36 6.72 -5.57
CA PHE A 109 5.22 6.00 -4.62
C PHE A 109 5.83 4.73 -5.22
N SER A 110 5.13 3.99 -6.08
CA SER A 110 5.72 2.85 -6.79
C SER A 110 6.85 3.29 -7.72
N LEU A 111 6.72 4.45 -8.38
CA LEU A 111 7.77 5.02 -9.22
C LEU A 111 8.98 5.40 -8.37
N PHE A 112 8.76 6.04 -7.21
CA PHE A 112 9.82 6.37 -6.27
C PHE A 112 10.55 5.10 -5.78
N GLY A 113 9.81 4.04 -5.43
CA GLY A 113 10.40 2.75 -5.05
C GLY A 113 11.23 2.11 -6.16
N ALA A 114 10.78 2.20 -7.41
CA ALA A 114 11.54 1.72 -8.57
C ALA A 114 12.83 2.55 -8.80
N LEU A 115 12.78 3.87 -8.60
CA LEU A 115 13.94 4.75 -8.68
C LEU A 115 14.94 4.50 -7.55
N VAL A 116 14.48 4.28 -6.32
CA VAL A 116 15.34 3.91 -5.19
C VAL A 116 16.02 2.57 -5.45
N PHE A 117 15.30 1.60 -6.00
CA PHE A 117 15.89 0.31 -6.39
C PHE A 117 16.97 0.48 -7.46
N LEU A 118 16.74 1.34 -8.46
CA LEU A 118 17.71 1.67 -9.49
C LEU A 118 18.95 2.37 -8.90
N ALA A 119 18.73 3.34 -8.01
CA ALA A 119 19.80 4.08 -7.34
C ALA A 119 20.67 3.15 -6.47
N PHE A 120 20.05 2.20 -5.76
CA PHE A 120 20.77 1.23 -4.93
C PHE A 120 21.64 0.27 -5.77
N LYS A 121 21.18 -0.11 -6.98
CA LYS A 121 21.99 -0.91 -7.90
C LYS A 121 23.12 -0.12 -8.55
N GLY A 122 22.94 1.18 -8.76
CA GLY A 122 23.97 2.04 -9.36
C GLY A 122 24.31 1.70 -10.83
N PRO A 123 25.15 2.53 -11.47
CA PRO A 123 25.49 2.39 -12.90
C PRO A 123 26.43 1.22 -13.20
N ASN A 124 27.24 0.79 -12.23
CA ASN A 124 28.26 -0.24 -12.40
C ASN A 124 27.76 -1.68 -12.20
N TYR A 125 26.47 -1.87 -11.87
CA TYR A 125 25.89 -3.22 -11.74
C TYR A 125 25.98 -4.03 -13.05
N ASN A 126 26.12 -3.34 -14.18
CA ASN A 126 26.19 -3.91 -15.52
C ASN A 126 27.58 -4.43 -15.89
N THR A 127 28.64 -4.01 -15.20
CA THR A 127 30.03 -4.29 -15.58
C THR A 127 30.68 -5.40 -14.75
N GLN A 128 30.23 -5.63 -13.51
CA GLN A 128 30.80 -6.65 -12.61
C GLN A 128 29.95 -7.92 -12.47
N LEU A 129 28.65 -7.85 -12.78
CA LEU A 129 27.79 -9.01 -12.85
C LEU A 129 27.37 -9.20 -14.32
N GLN A 130 27.66 -10.36 -14.90
CA GLN A 130 27.02 -10.82 -16.14
C GLN A 130 25.49 -11.07 -15.96
N GLY A 131 24.88 -10.43 -14.95
CA GLY A 131 23.44 -10.36 -14.75
C GLY A 131 22.85 -9.38 -15.74
N LEU A 132 21.84 -9.85 -16.47
CA LEU A 132 21.25 -9.19 -17.63
C LEU A 132 21.05 -7.65 -17.48
N PRO A 133 21.44 -6.85 -18.50
CA PRO A 133 21.48 -5.40 -18.43
C PRO A 133 20.14 -4.77 -18.05
N ILE A 134 20.19 -3.78 -17.16
CA ILE A 134 19.01 -2.98 -16.79
C ILE A 134 18.64 -2.08 -17.97
N ASN A 135 17.85 -2.63 -18.89
CA ASN A 135 17.20 -1.87 -19.95
C ASN A 135 15.96 -1.16 -19.41
N GLY A 136 15.51 -0.09 -20.09
CA GLY A 136 14.28 0.62 -19.72
C GLY A 136 13.06 -0.29 -19.57
N GLY A 137 12.97 -1.35 -20.38
CA GLY A 137 11.91 -2.35 -20.25
C GLY A 137 11.92 -3.13 -18.93
N ARG A 138 13.08 -3.35 -18.32
CA ARG A 138 13.17 -4.02 -16.99
C ARG A 138 12.83 -3.08 -15.86
N PHE A 139 13.26 -1.83 -15.96
CA PHE A 139 12.81 -0.78 -15.05
C PHE A 139 11.29 -0.72 -15.02
N PHE A 140 10.66 -0.70 -16.20
CA PHE A 140 9.20 -0.71 -16.30
C PHE A 140 8.55 -1.95 -15.67
N LYS A 141 9.15 -3.15 -15.85
CA LYS A 141 8.68 -4.37 -15.19
C LYS A 141 8.77 -4.31 -13.67
N ILE A 142 9.87 -3.76 -13.12
CA ILE A 142 10.03 -3.58 -11.67
C ILE A 142 9.00 -2.57 -11.16
N TRP A 143 8.88 -1.42 -11.83
CA TRP A 143 7.90 -0.40 -11.46
C TRP A 143 6.46 -0.95 -11.48
N MET A 144 6.07 -1.65 -12.55
CA MET A 144 4.76 -2.28 -12.64
C MET A 144 4.56 -3.36 -11.57
N SER A 145 5.59 -4.13 -11.21
CA SER A 145 5.49 -5.10 -10.11
C SER A 145 5.18 -4.42 -8.77
N TYR A 146 5.82 -3.28 -8.49
CA TYR A 146 5.54 -2.50 -7.29
C TYR A 146 4.15 -1.87 -7.33
N LEU A 147 3.76 -1.28 -8.46
CA LEU A 147 2.42 -0.71 -8.62
C LEU A 147 1.34 -1.76 -8.41
N LEU A 148 1.47 -2.93 -9.04
CA LEU A 148 0.48 -4.00 -8.99
C LEU A 148 0.41 -4.67 -7.61
N THR A 149 1.48 -4.61 -6.82
CA THR A 149 1.47 -5.09 -5.42
C THR A 149 0.87 -4.07 -4.46
N LEU A 150 1.22 -2.80 -4.65
CA LEU A 150 0.83 -1.70 -3.77
C LEU A 150 -0.66 -1.36 -3.93
N LEU A 151 -1.15 -1.31 -5.16
CA LEU A 151 -2.52 -0.90 -5.49
C LEU A 151 -3.61 -1.76 -4.79
N PRO A 152 -3.64 -3.11 -4.91
CA PRO A 152 -4.62 -3.94 -4.21
C PRO A 152 -4.51 -3.79 -2.71
N THR A 153 -3.28 -3.80 -2.16
CA THR A 153 -3.03 -3.65 -0.72
C THR A 153 -3.59 -2.33 -0.17
N MET A 154 -3.39 -1.22 -0.90
CA MET A 154 -3.87 0.09 -0.48
C MET A 154 -5.39 0.25 -0.65
N LEU A 155 -5.98 -0.33 -1.69
CA LEU A 155 -7.43 -0.35 -1.88
C LEU A 155 -8.13 -1.18 -0.79
N TRP A 156 -7.56 -2.34 -0.46
CA TRP A 156 -8.00 -3.17 0.67
C TRP A 156 -7.94 -2.39 1.99
N LEU A 157 -6.80 -1.75 2.26
CA LEU A 157 -6.61 -1.00 3.50
C LEU A 157 -7.54 0.23 3.59
N LYS A 158 -7.75 0.92 2.47
CA LYS A 158 -8.74 2.00 2.36
C LYS A 158 -10.15 1.49 2.67
N SER A 159 -10.54 0.34 2.13
CA SER A 159 -11.85 -0.28 2.37
C SER A 159 -12.05 -0.57 3.86
N LEU A 160 -11.08 -1.21 4.52
CA LEU A 160 -11.15 -1.47 5.96
C LEU A 160 -11.20 -0.18 6.78
N SER A 161 -10.45 0.85 6.37
CA SER A 161 -10.46 2.15 7.03
C SER A 161 -11.83 2.83 7.00
N LEU A 162 -12.70 2.54 6.04
CA LEU A 162 -14.06 3.10 5.97
C LEU A 162 -15.03 2.43 6.95
N VAL A 163 -14.78 1.16 7.27
CA VAL A 163 -15.62 0.37 8.18
C VAL A 163 -15.26 0.66 9.63
N VAL A 164 -13.96 0.77 9.92
CA VAL A 164 -13.45 0.92 11.30
C VAL A 164 -13.53 2.38 11.78
N PRO A 165 -13.96 2.63 13.04
CA PRO A 165 -13.93 3.97 13.64
C PRO A 165 -12.55 4.63 13.56
N THR A 166 -12.48 5.97 13.61
CA THR A 166 -11.19 6.68 13.56
C THR A 166 -10.30 6.37 14.76
N THR A 167 -10.89 6.11 15.93
CA THR A 167 -10.18 5.73 17.16
C THR A 167 -9.36 4.45 17.00
N TYR A 168 -9.81 3.52 16.16
CA TYR A 168 -9.16 2.24 15.92
C TYR A 168 -8.57 2.13 14.51
N ALA A 169 -8.32 3.27 13.84
CA ALA A 169 -7.83 3.29 12.46
C ALA A 169 -6.49 2.57 12.27
N ALA A 170 -5.67 2.47 13.32
CA ALA A 170 -4.40 1.75 13.29
C ALA A 170 -4.57 0.22 13.22
N VAL A 171 -5.68 -0.33 13.76
CA VAL A 171 -5.87 -1.79 13.87
C VAL A 171 -5.89 -2.47 12.49
N PRO A 172 -6.69 -2.01 11.50
CA PRO A 172 -6.64 -2.55 10.15
C PRO A 172 -5.27 -2.47 9.48
N SER A 173 -4.53 -1.39 9.73
CA SER A 173 -3.19 -1.19 9.17
C SER A 173 -2.22 -2.23 9.71
N VAL A 174 -2.19 -2.41 11.03
CA VAL A 174 -1.31 -3.40 11.67
C VAL A 174 -1.67 -4.83 11.21
N MET A 175 -2.97 -5.15 11.19
CA MET A 175 -3.46 -6.47 10.78
C MET A 175 -3.21 -6.78 9.30
N THR A 176 -3.12 -5.76 8.45
CA THR A 176 -2.83 -5.95 7.02
C THR A 176 -1.33 -5.97 6.76
N ILE A 177 -0.56 -5.05 7.35
CA ILE A 177 0.86 -4.85 7.02
C ILE A 177 1.73 -5.96 7.59
N ILE A 178 1.54 -6.36 8.86
CA ILE A 178 2.41 -7.37 9.50
C ILE A 178 2.38 -8.69 8.72
N PRO A 179 1.21 -9.29 8.40
CA PRO A 179 1.22 -10.57 7.72
C PRO A 179 1.72 -10.47 6.27
N ASN A 180 1.52 -9.34 5.61
CA ASN A 180 2.10 -9.06 4.30
C ASN A 180 3.64 -9.04 4.35
N VAL A 181 4.23 -8.34 5.32
CA VAL A 181 5.69 -8.32 5.51
C VAL A 181 6.23 -9.70 5.87
N CYS A 182 5.57 -10.39 6.82
CA CYS A 182 5.97 -11.75 7.21
C CYS A 182 5.94 -12.71 6.01
N SER A 183 4.93 -12.61 5.14
CA SER A 183 4.83 -13.45 3.94
C SER A 183 6.03 -13.28 3.01
N ALA A 184 6.60 -12.09 2.91
CA ALA A 184 7.67 -11.80 1.95
C ALA A 184 9.08 -12.20 2.44
N ILE A 185 9.27 -12.24 3.76
CA ILE A 185 10.56 -12.58 4.40
C ILE A 185 10.67 -14.09 4.62
N VAL A 186 9.58 -14.74 5.04
CA VAL A 186 9.60 -16.15 5.42
C VAL A 186 9.48 -17.05 4.19
N ALA A 187 10.31 -18.09 4.13
CA ALA A 187 10.19 -19.14 3.12
C ALA A 187 8.97 -20.02 3.43
N LEU A 188 7.82 -19.73 2.82
CA LEU A 188 6.54 -20.41 3.06
C LEU A 188 6.59 -21.93 2.82
N GLU A 189 7.52 -22.41 2.00
CA GLU A 189 7.72 -23.85 1.74
C GLU A 189 8.14 -24.64 2.99
N LEU A 190 8.80 -23.97 3.94
CA LEU A 190 9.25 -24.58 5.20
C LEU A 190 8.21 -24.44 6.32
N CYS A 191 7.13 -23.66 6.09
CA CYS A 191 6.13 -23.41 7.13
C CYS A 191 5.08 -24.53 7.19
N PRO A 192 4.46 -24.74 8.37
CA PRO A 192 3.34 -25.66 8.49
C PRO A 192 2.18 -25.23 7.58
N PRO A 193 1.30 -26.16 7.18
CA PRO A 193 0.27 -25.93 6.16
C PRO A 193 -0.68 -24.77 6.47
N PHE A 194 -0.87 -24.45 7.75
CA PHE A 194 -1.65 -23.29 8.18
C PHE A 194 -1.11 -21.95 7.63
N PHE A 195 0.22 -21.78 7.56
CA PHE A 195 0.82 -20.54 7.06
C PHE A 195 0.90 -20.47 5.53
N LYS A 196 0.57 -21.56 4.81
CA LYS A 196 0.61 -21.55 3.35
C LYS A 196 -0.43 -20.61 2.72
N TRP A 197 -1.46 -20.22 3.47
CA TRP A 197 -2.44 -19.22 3.05
C TRP A 197 -1.80 -17.85 2.79
N PHE A 198 -0.66 -17.54 3.43
CA PHE A 198 0.10 -16.31 3.15
C PHE A 198 0.69 -16.26 1.73
N GLN A 199 0.69 -17.37 1.00
CA GLN A 199 1.07 -17.40 -0.41
C GLN A 199 0.13 -16.56 -1.27
N ALA A 200 -1.14 -16.41 -0.87
CA ALA A 200 -2.09 -15.59 -1.59
C ALA A 200 -1.82 -14.08 -1.46
N MET A 201 -1.05 -13.65 -0.44
CA MET A 201 -0.87 -12.23 -0.12
C MET A 201 -0.14 -11.46 -1.23
N PRO A 202 -0.48 -10.17 -1.44
CA PRO A 202 0.08 -9.37 -2.52
C PRO A 202 1.59 -9.21 -2.35
N PHE A 203 2.07 -9.02 -1.12
CA PHE A 203 3.50 -8.82 -0.85
C PHE A 203 4.35 -10.03 -1.23
N PHE A 204 3.87 -11.25 -0.96
CA PHE A 204 4.57 -12.47 -1.35
C PHE A 204 4.68 -12.57 -2.87
N GLN A 205 3.55 -12.39 -3.57
CA GLN A 205 3.48 -12.47 -5.03
C GLN A 205 4.32 -11.38 -5.70
N GLY A 206 4.25 -10.16 -5.17
CA GLY A 206 5.05 -9.03 -5.59
C GLY A 206 6.55 -9.25 -5.39
N CYS A 207 6.98 -9.77 -4.23
CA CYS A 207 8.39 -10.05 -3.98
C CYS A 207 8.92 -11.15 -4.90
N MET A 208 8.15 -12.20 -5.16
CA MET A 208 8.53 -13.24 -6.12
C MET A 208 8.62 -12.68 -7.55
N LEU A 209 7.69 -11.80 -7.93
CA LEU A 209 7.68 -11.11 -9.21
C LEU A 209 8.93 -10.22 -9.38
N THR A 210 9.25 -9.40 -8.38
CA THR A 210 10.45 -8.55 -8.40
C THR A 210 11.73 -9.41 -8.44
N ARG A 211 11.82 -10.48 -7.64
CA ARG A 211 12.94 -11.42 -7.67
C ARG A 211 13.12 -12.05 -9.05
N TYR A 212 12.04 -12.48 -9.70
CA TYR A 212 12.10 -13.01 -11.05
C TYR A 212 12.59 -11.97 -12.07
N VAL A 213 12.10 -10.73 -12.01
CA VAL A 213 12.55 -9.68 -12.94
C VAL A 213 14.03 -9.33 -12.74
N VAL A 214 14.50 -9.36 -11.49
CA VAL A 214 15.86 -8.99 -11.11
C VAL A 214 16.87 -10.09 -11.40
N SER A 215 16.56 -11.33 -11.02
CA SER A 215 17.47 -12.48 -11.12
C SER A 215 17.23 -13.36 -12.34
N GLY A 216 16.07 -13.26 -12.99
CA GLY A 216 15.63 -14.22 -14.01
C GLY A 216 15.29 -15.61 -13.46
N ALA A 217 15.44 -15.85 -12.16
CA ALA A 217 15.23 -17.16 -11.55
C ALA A 217 13.75 -17.42 -11.28
N HIS A 218 13.29 -18.62 -11.63
CA HIS A 218 11.94 -19.16 -11.38
C HIS A 218 10.80 -18.47 -12.17
N ASN A 219 10.47 -19.03 -13.34
CA ASN A 219 9.41 -18.49 -14.20
C ASN A 219 8.00 -18.92 -13.74
N ARG A 220 7.44 -18.20 -12.77
CA ARG A 220 6.00 -18.27 -12.39
C ARG A 220 5.29 -16.94 -12.60
N LEU A 221 5.67 -16.24 -13.67
CA LEU A 221 5.17 -14.90 -13.94
C LEU A 221 3.64 -14.86 -14.08
N GLY A 222 3.07 -15.82 -14.82
CA GLY A 222 1.63 -15.86 -15.10
C GLY A 222 0.78 -16.12 -13.86
N GLU A 223 1.22 -17.04 -12.99
CA GLU A 223 0.51 -17.40 -11.76
C GLU A 223 0.49 -16.20 -10.79
N ASN A 224 1.65 -15.60 -10.54
CA ASN A 224 1.76 -14.48 -9.60
C ASN A 224 0.97 -13.25 -10.08
N LEU A 225 0.99 -12.96 -11.39
CA LEU A 225 0.19 -11.88 -11.97
C LEU A 225 -1.31 -12.17 -11.86
N GLY A 226 -1.74 -13.41 -12.12
CA GLY A 226 -3.14 -13.81 -12.01
C GLY A 226 -3.68 -13.58 -10.59
N VAL A 227 -2.92 -13.96 -9.57
CA VAL A 227 -3.29 -13.72 -8.16
C VAL A 227 -3.39 -12.23 -7.87
N LEU A 228 -2.39 -11.43 -8.26
CA LEU A 228 -2.39 -9.99 -8.03
C LEU A 228 -3.57 -9.26 -8.71
N PHE A 229 -3.94 -9.66 -9.94
CA PHE A 229 -5.13 -9.12 -10.61
C PHE A 229 -6.43 -9.56 -9.94
N GLY A 230 -6.49 -10.79 -9.45
CA GLY A 230 -7.61 -11.28 -8.64
C GLY A 230 -7.80 -10.45 -7.36
N GLU A 231 -6.71 -10.18 -6.65
CA GLU A 231 -6.73 -9.33 -5.45
C GLU A 231 -7.09 -7.88 -5.76
N LEU A 232 -6.67 -7.35 -6.90
CA LEU A 232 -7.05 -6.02 -7.35
C LEU A 232 -8.56 -5.94 -7.60
N ALA A 233 -9.12 -6.89 -8.33
CA ALA A 233 -10.56 -6.96 -8.58
C ALA A 233 -11.35 -7.09 -7.27
N PHE A 234 -10.90 -7.97 -6.38
CA PHE A 234 -11.50 -8.15 -5.06
C PHE A 234 -11.44 -6.88 -4.20
N SER A 235 -10.31 -6.19 -4.18
CA SER A 235 -10.13 -4.94 -3.42
C SER A 235 -10.98 -3.80 -3.97
N LEU A 236 -11.19 -3.72 -5.29
CA LEU A 236 -12.10 -2.76 -5.91
C LEU A 236 -13.56 -3.02 -5.54
N LEU A 237 -13.99 -4.28 -5.60
CA LEU A 237 -15.34 -4.67 -5.19
C LEU A 237 -15.59 -4.38 -3.71
N LEU A 238 -14.60 -4.68 -2.86
CA LEU A 238 -14.67 -4.38 -1.43
C LEU A 238 -14.75 -2.87 -1.19
N LEU A 239 -13.94 -2.07 -1.89
CA LEU A 239 -13.98 -0.62 -1.77
C LEU A 239 -15.35 -0.06 -2.17
N PHE A 240 -15.93 -0.57 -3.25
CA PHE A 240 -17.26 -0.19 -3.68
C PHE A 240 -18.32 -0.49 -2.62
N ALA A 241 -18.33 -1.72 -2.08
CA ALA A 241 -19.25 -2.13 -1.04
C ALA A 241 -19.09 -1.30 0.25
N CYS A 242 -17.85 -1.11 0.72
CA CYS A 242 -17.56 -0.31 1.92
C CYS A 242 -17.95 1.15 1.74
N THR A 243 -17.73 1.73 0.55
CA THR A 243 -18.13 3.11 0.25
C THR A 243 -19.65 3.27 0.27
N ALA A 244 -20.38 2.33 -0.35
CA ALA A 244 -21.84 2.33 -0.34
C ALA A 244 -22.42 2.19 1.07
N LEU A 245 -21.86 1.29 1.89
CA LEU A 245 -22.26 1.11 3.29
C LEU A 245 -21.95 2.36 4.13
N HIS A 246 -20.76 2.94 3.97
CA HIS A 246 -20.36 4.15 4.69
C HIS A 246 -21.30 5.32 4.35
N GLN A 247 -21.60 5.53 3.08
CA GLN A 247 -22.53 6.57 2.65
C GLN A 247 -23.94 6.36 3.20
N ARG A 248 -24.44 5.12 3.19
CA ARG A 248 -25.73 4.79 3.83
C ARG A 248 -25.73 5.20 5.31
N ASN A 249 -24.67 4.89 6.04
CA ASN A 249 -24.56 5.22 7.46
C ASN A 249 -24.47 6.74 7.71
N VAL A 250 -23.83 7.48 6.81
CA VAL A 250 -23.80 8.95 6.83
C VAL A 250 -25.19 9.53 6.57
N CYS A 251 -25.93 9.04 5.57
CA CYS A 251 -27.30 9.49 5.29
C CYS A 251 -28.28 9.20 6.44
N LEU A 252 -28.06 8.11 7.19
CA LEU A 252 -28.85 7.77 8.37
C LEU A 252 -28.48 8.60 9.62
N GLY A 253 -27.44 9.44 9.56
CA GLY A 253 -26.97 10.22 10.70
C GLY A 253 -26.35 9.39 11.83
N VAL A 254 -26.00 8.12 11.56
CA VAL A 254 -25.37 7.23 12.55
C VAL A 254 -23.89 7.61 12.76
N VAL A 255 -23.28 8.22 11.74
CA VAL A 255 -21.86 8.56 11.70
C VAL A 255 -21.66 10.06 11.90
N ASN A 256 -20.78 10.42 12.84
CA ASN A 256 -20.37 11.80 13.09
C ASN A 256 -19.45 12.37 12.00
N PHE A 257 -19.22 13.69 12.07
CA PHE A 257 -18.21 14.39 11.27
C PHE A 257 -16.82 13.70 11.29
N MET A 258 -16.44 13.10 12.42
CA MET A 258 -15.17 12.37 12.57
C MET A 258 -15.19 10.94 12.00
N GLY A 259 -16.27 10.49 11.37
CA GLY A 259 -16.39 9.11 10.90
C GLY A 259 -16.63 8.08 12.02
N ASN A 260 -16.94 8.54 13.24
CA ASN A 260 -17.23 7.67 14.39
C ASN A 260 -18.73 7.37 14.48
N TYR A 261 -19.07 6.13 14.81
CA TYR A 261 -20.46 5.72 15.04
C TYR A 261 -20.92 6.27 16.40
N ASN A 262 -22.06 6.98 16.41
CA ASN A 262 -22.76 7.44 17.60
C ASN A 262 -23.45 6.30 18.36
N ILE A 263 -22.72 5.22 18.64
CA ILE A 263 -23.25 4.16 19.49
C ILE A 263 -22.97 4.60 20.92
N THR A 264 -23.83 5.46 21.46
CA THR A 264 -23.90 5.67 22.90
C THR A 264 -24.43 4.37 23.49
N TRP A 265 -23.55 3.54 24.06
CA TRP A 265 -23.92 2.25 24.64
C TRP A 265 -25.02 2.35 25.73
N SER A 266 -25.26 3.54 26.27
CA SER A 266 -26.35 3.83 27.21
C SER A 266 -27.75 3.78 26.57
N ASP A 267 -27.89 4.07 25.27
CA ASP A 267 -29.19 4.17 24.60
C ASP A 267 -29.70 2.82 24.10
N THR A 268 -28.82 1.81 23.99
CA THR A 268 -29.22 0.43 23.66
C THR A 268 -29.77 -0.33 24.87
N ALA A 269 -29.39 0.06 26.10
CA ALA A 269 -29.85 -0.57 27.34
C ALA A 269 -31.25 -0.11 27.77
N VAL A 270 -31.72 1.03 27.26
CA VAL A 270 -33.03 1.59 27.58
C VAL A 270 -33.72 1.88 26.25
N GLY A 271 -34.69 1.06 25.85
CA GLY A 271 -35.41 1.12 24.57
C GLY A 271 -36.22 2.40 24.31
N LYS A 272 -35.65 3.57 24.52
CA LYS A 272 -36.20 4.89 24.21
C LYS A 272 -35.45 5.41 22.99
N ARG A 273 -35.89 5.01 21.80
CA ARG A 273 -35.62 5.78 20.59
C ARG A 273 -36.20 7.17 20.83
N LYS A 274 -35.36 8.16 21.16
CA LYS A 274 -35.81 9.55 21.07
C LYS A 274 -36.11 9.81 19.59
N PRO A 275 -37.33 10.20 19.21
CA PRO A 275 -37.59 10.59 17.83
C PRO A 275 -36.60 11.68 17.47
N VAL A 276 -35.94 11.54 16.33
CA VAL A 276 -35.08 12.57 15.76
C VAL A 276 -35.93 13.83 15.71
N GLN A 277 -35.62 14.77 16.60
CA GLN A 277 -36.31 16.04 16.66
C GLN A 277 -35.84 16.81 15.44
N GLN A 278 -36.56 16.60 14.34
CA GLN A 278 -36.39 17.32 13.10
C GLN A 278 -36.40 18.79 13.49
N PRO A 279 -35.32 19.56 13.24
CA PRO A 279 -35.29 20.97 13.60
C PRO A 279 -36.54 21.58 13.00
N ALA A 280 -37.39 22.14 13.86
CA ALA A 280 -38.65 22.74 13.43
C ALA A 280 -38.32 23.66 12.25
N PRO A 281 -39.07 23.57 11.13
CA PRO A 281 -38.85 24.49 10.02
C PRO A 281 -38.89 25.88 10.63
N THR A 282 -37.75 26.59 10.58
CA THR A 282 -37.65 27.99 10.96
C THR A 282 -38.74 28.66 10.14
N THR A 283 -39.87 28.89 10.79
CA THR A 283 -40.97 29.59 10.18
C THR A 283 -40.45 31.00 10.14
N ASP A 284 -39.89 31.38 9.00
CA ASP A 284 -39.57 32.75 8.69
C ASP A 284 -40.84 33.54 8.98
N ARG A 285 -40.84 34.21 10.14
CA ARG A 285 -41.76 35.29 10.43
C ARG A 285 -41.39 36.34 9.40
N ILE A 286 -42.08 36.28 8.27
CA ILE A 286 -42.24 37.38 7.34
C ILE A 286 -42.91 38.48 8.17
N LEU A 287 -42.08 39.32 8.78
CA LEU A 287 -42.48 40.67 9.15
C LEU A 287 -42.57 41.42 7.82
N GLU A 288 -43.80 41.53 7.31
CA GLU A 288 -44.17 42.57 6.36
C GLU A 288 -43.83 43.93 6.98
N SER A 289 -42.63 44.42 6.72
CA SER A 289 -42.31 45.83 6.78
C SER A 289 -41.91 46.19 5.35
N GLY A 290 -42.84 46.84 4.65
CA GLY A 290 -42.61 47.33 3.30
C GLY A 290 -41.40 48.26 3.30
N ASP A 291 -40.33 47.81 2.66
CA ASP A 291 -39.32 48.71 2.13
C ASP A 291 -38.83 48.16 0.79
N GLN A 292 -38.59 49.07 -0.13
CA GLN A 292 -38.44 48.80 -1.56
C GLN A 292 -37.29 47.84 -1.88
N PRO A 293 -37.32 47.16 -3.05
CA PRO A 293 -36.21 46.33 -3.49
C PRO A 293 -35.00 47.21 -3.82
N GLN A 294 -34.10 47.40 -2.86
CA GLN A 294 -32.75 47.86 -3.14
C GLN A 294 -32.07 46.81 -4.02
N ARG A 295 -31.97 47.17 -5.30
CA ARG A 295 -31.15 46.53 -6.31
C ARG A 295 -29.71 46.46 -5.77
N VAL A 296 -29.29 45.29 -5.30
CA VAL A 296 -27.91 45.04 -4.89
C VAL A 296 -27.04 45.09 -6.14
N SER A 297 -26.55 46.29 -6.47
CA SER A 297 -25.42 46.47 -7.34
C SER A 297 -24.20 45.86 -6.66
N PHE A 298 -23.66 44.80 -7.24
CA PHE A 298 -22.31 44.34 -6.91
C PHE A 298 -21.33 45.45 -7.31
N SER A 299 -21.03 46.32 -6.34
CA SER A 299 -19.82 47.12 -6.35
C SER A 299 -18.65 46.15 -6.30
N SER A 300 -17.89 46.08 -7.40
CA SER A 300 -16.58 45.45 -7.45
C SER A 300 -15.62 46.29 -6.62
N GLU A 301 -15.72 46.17 -5.30
CA GLU A 301 -14.78 46.77 -4.37
C GLU A 301 -13.54 45.86 -4.36
N ALA A 302 -12.60 46.20 -5.25
CA ALA A 302 -11.26 45.62 -5.23
C ALA A 302 -10.65 45.94 -3.87
N VAL A 303 -10.54 44.92 -3.01
CA VAL A 303 -9.79 45.00 -1.75
C VAL A 303 -8.33 45.30 -2.12
N PRO A 304 -7.79 46.48 -1.79
CA PRO A 304 -6.39 46.77 -2.05
C PRO A 304 -5.54 45.88 -1.14
N ILE A 305 -4.64 45.12 -1.76
CA ILE A 305 -3.59 44.34 -1.09
C ILE A 305 -2.51 45.33 -0.64
N THR A 306 -2.75 46.02 0.47
CA THR A 306 -1.80 46.88 1.19
C THR A 306 -2.28 46.86 2.64
N ASP A 307 -1.67 46.15 3.60
CA ASP A 307 -0.52 46.67 4.36
C ASP A 307 -0.01 45.62 5.39
N GLU A 308 0.02 44.33 5.06
CA GLU A 308 0.57 43.32 6.00
C GLU A 308 2.11 43.18 5.94
N TYR A 309 2.77 43.75 4.92
CA TYR A 309 4.23 43.67 4.78
C TYR A 309 4.99 44.78 5.52
N THR A 310 4.34 45.90 5.86
CA THR A 310 4.99 47.02 6.58
C THR A 310 5.13 46.74 8.08
N THR A 311 4.22 45.99 8.69
CA THR A 311 4.29 45.67 10.14
C THR A 311 5.42 44.67 10.46
N ALA A 312 5.77 43.80 9.51
CA ALA A 312 6.88 42.85 9.68
C ALA A 312 8.26 43.52 9.61
N GLN A 313 8.41 44.59 8.82
CA GLN A 313 9.69 45.31 8.67
C GLN A 313 10.02 46.18 9.90
N ASP A 314 9.04 46.84 10.52
CA ASP A 314 9.28 47.65 11.71
C ASP A 314 9.60 46.81 12.96
N THR A 315 9.07 45.59 13.02
CA THR A 315 9.38 44.66 14.12
C THR A 315 10.83 44.13 14.03
N MET A 316 11.39 43.99 12.83
CA MET A 316 12.79 43.61 12.65
C MET A 316 13.75 44.78 12.89
N ARG A 317 13.37 46.01 12.55
CA ARG A 317 14.22 47.20 12.73
C ARG A 317 14.45 47.55 14.21
N ASN A 318 13.47 47.32 15.08
CA ASN A 318 13.61 47.58 16.52
C ASN A 318 14.42 46.53 17.29
N ARG A 319 14.69 45.35 16.71
CA ARG A 319 15.55 44.33 17.35
C ARG A 319 17.05 44.57 17.12
N THR A 320 17.43 45.33 16.10
CA THR A 320 18.85 45.60 15.78
C THR A 320 19.43 46.78 16.57
N LEU A 321 18.61 47.55 17.28
CA LEU A 321 19.05 48.68 18.12
C LEU A 321 19.12 48.33 19.62
N ALA A 322 18.89 47.07 19.99
CA ALA A 322 18.92 46.58 21.37
C ALA A 322 20.10 45.62 21.66
N ILE A 323 21.12 45.61 20.80
CA ILE A 323 22.42 44.93 20.98
C ILE A 323 23.51 45.99 20.76
#